data_AF-A0A452XMX2-F1
#
_entry.id   AF-A0A452XMX2-F1
#
_cell.length_a   1.000
_cell.length_b   1.000
_cell.length_c   1.000
_cell.angle_alpha   90.00
_cell.angle_beta   90.00
_cell.angle_gamma   90.00
#
_symmetry.space_group_name_H-M   'P 1'
#
loop_
_entity.id
_entity.type
_entity.pdbx_description
1 polymer ?
#
loop_
_entity_poly.entity_id
_entity_poly.type
_entity_poly.pdbx_seq_one_letter_code
_entity_poly.pdbx_strand_id
1 'polypeptide(L)'
;PNGSVCCDRASPRADLCVMRGDVRTHAASNTLFLLAAAASADERIRPYTRKWESSVMSTIDELRLRAVPVPDPEGAARCDVRHDFNDGIIPLYITARRYNRKVVFVMLEYHDWWMTKYGHIVEQLSDFPPVDFSNDTRTHCFPEAVVGLRIHDELAIDASRMPGSQGIRDFRHMLDDAHRGRINAIIEEENATPQAAPAAAALAKKRITEQLADDDRPRLVIVSRNGSRAIENEAELARAAARAGFRVTVLRPRPDTELAQMYRVLNGSDVMVGVHGAAMTHFLFMRPGSAFIQVVPLGTDWAAENYYGEPARRLGLHYIPYKILPSESSLFRRYARDDPVLTDPVAVNAKGWQVTKKVYLDGQNVRLDMARFRRRLREAYDHWAAQRRRQQSQPL
;
A
#
# COMPACT_ATOMS: atom_id res chain seq x y z
N PRO A 1 18.51 15.22 -24.49
CA PRO A 1 18.42 15.23 -25.97
C PRO A 1 18.08 13.81 -26.49
N ASN A 2 18.05 13.58 -27.80
CA ASN A 2 18.22 12.21 -28.32
C ASN A 2 19.71 11.86 -28.28
N GLY A 3 20.05 10.60 -28.03
CA GLY A 3 21.43 10.14 -27.82
C GLY A 3 22.01 10.52 -26.45
N SER A 4 21.19 10.87 -25.45
CA SER A 4 21.66 11.20 -24.09
C SER A 4 21.08 10.29 -23.00
N VAL A 5 21.95 9.80 -22.11
CA VAL A 5 21.59 9.33 -20.77
C VAL A 5 21.66 10.51 -19.81
N CYS A 6 20.69 10.67 -18.92
CA CYS A 6 20.69 11.70 -17.87
C CYS A 6 20.17 11.11 -16.56
N CYS A 7 20.96 11.17 -15.48
CA CYS A 7 20.60 10.67 -14.16
C CYS A 7 20.41 11.81 -13.15
N ASP A 8 19.21 11.91 -12.58
CA ASP A 8 18.94 12.72 -11.40
C ASP A 8 19.21 11.89 -10.14
N ARG A 9 20.12 12.40 -9.30
CA ARG A 9 20.48 11.84 -7.98
C ARG A 9 20.22 12.81 -6.83
N ALA A 10 19.58 13.96 -7.08
CA ALA A 10 19.34 15.01 -6.08
C ALA A 10 18.25 14.62 -5.07
N SER A 11 17.34 13.72 -5.44
CA SER A 11 16.36 13.16 -4.52
C SER A 11 17.05 12.31 -3.43
N PRO A 12 16.71 12.51 -2.13
CA PRO A 12 17.18 11.63 -1.05
C PRO A 12 16.46 10.27 -1.07
N ARG A 13 15.35 10.14 -1.81
CA ARG A 13 14.50 8.94 -1.82
C ARG A 13 14.85 7.93 -2.91
N ALA A 14 15.10 8.41 -4.14
CA ALA A 14 15.28 7.56 -5.31
C ALA A 14 16.28 8.20 -6.28
N ASP A 15 17.06 7.39 -7.00
CA ASP A 15 17.73 7.84 -8.23
C ASP A 15 16.80 7.60 -9.41
N LEU A 16 16.88 8.48 -10.42
CA LEU A 16 16.10 8.36 -11.65
C LEU A 16 16.97 8.67 -12.87
N CYS A 17 17.17 7.69 -13.75
CA CYS A 17 17.84 7.89 -15.02
C CYS A 17 16.85 7.87 -16.19
N VAL A 18 17.09 8.71 -17.20
CA VAL A 18 16.29 8.79 -18.42
C VAL A 18 17.22 8.65 -19.63
N MET A 19 16.84 7.75 -20.54
CA MET A 19 17.54 7.46 -21.80
C MET A 19 16.62 7.79 -22.97
N ARG A 20 17.14 8.41 -24.04
CA ARG A 20 16.35 8.92 -25.18
C ARG A 20 17.05 8.63 -26.49
N GLY A 21 16.36 7.97 -27.42
CA GLY A 21 16.94 7.41 -28.65
C GLY A 21 16.62 5.92 -28.75
N ASP A 22 17.34 5.17 -29.59
CA ASP A 22 17.20 3.71 -29.69
C ASP A 22 17.79 3.04 -28.44
N VAL A 23 16.92 2.75 -27.46
CA VAL A 23 17.27 2.06 -26.22
C VAL A 23 16.95 0.58 -26.34
N ARG A 24 17.93 -0.28 -26.04
CA ARG A 24 17.82 -1.74 -26.18
C ARG A 24 18.08 -2.45 -24.85
N THR A 25 17.24 -3.44 -24.53
CA THR A 25 17.42 -4.31 -23.36
C THR A 25 18.43 -5.41 -23.64
N HIS A 26 19.38 -5.62 -22.72
CA HIS A 26 20.21 -6.83 -22.70
C HIS A 26 20.19 -7.46 -21.30
N ALA A 27 19.27 -8.40 -21.13
CA ALA A 27 18.98 -9.12 -19.88
C ALA A 27 20.24 -9.75 -19.27
N ALA A 28 20.96 -10.55 -20.06
CA ALA A 28 22.13 -11.31 -19.61
C ALA A 28 23.26 -10.44 -19.04
N SER A 29 23.31 -9.15 -19.40
CA SER A 29 24.32 -8.21 -18.90
C SER A 29 23.84 -7.21 -17.85
N ASN A 30 22.58 -7.28 -17.42
CA ASN A 30 21.94 -6.24 -16.62
C ASN A 30 22.17 -4.83 -17.21
N THR A 31 22.12 -4.72 -18.55
CA THR A 31 22.44 -3.47 -19.25
C THR A 31 21.27 -2.97 -20.09
N LEU A 32 21.05 -1.67 -20.03
CA LEU A 32 20.33 -0.92 -21.07
C LEU A 32 21.37 -0.21 -21.94
N PHE A 33 21.34 -0.52 -23.23
CA PHE A 33 22.16 0.17 -24.22
C PHE A 33 21.35 1.31 -24.85
N LEU A 34 21.98 2.46 -25.08
CA LEU A 34 21.46 3.56 -25.91
C LEU A 34 22.36 3.69 -27.13
N LEU A 35 21.82 3.50 -28.33
CA LEU A 35 22.60 3.74 -29.54
C LEU A 35 22.72 5.24 -29.80
N ALA A 36 23.96 5.73 -29.84
CA ALA A 36 24.29 7.14 -29.96
C ALA A 36 25.54 7.33 -30.84
N ALA A 37 25.69 8.53 -31.41
CA ALA A 37 26.82 8.86 -32.31
C ALA A 37 28.18 8.94 -31.59
N ALA A 38 28.19 8.99 -30.26
CA ALA A 38 29.37 8.93 -29.41
C ALA A 38 29.03 8.17 -28.12
N ALA A 39 30.01 7.51 -27.53
CA ALA A 39 29.84 6.87 -26.23
C ALA A 39 29.75 7.90 -25.09
N SER A 40 28.99 7.59 -24.04
CA SER A 40 28.99 8.33 -22.79
C SER A 40 29.79 7.61 -21.71
N ALA A 41 29.98 8.23 -20.55
CA ALA A 41 30.35 7.49 -19.35
C ALA A 41 29.29 6.41 -19.03
N ASP A 42 29.75 5.28 -18.48
CA ASP A 42 28.89 4.23 -17.91
C ASP A 42 28.15 4.79 -16.68
N GLU A 43 26.83 4.86 -16.75
CA GLU A 43 26.00 5.18 -15.59
C GLU A 43 25.49 3.91 -14.91
N ARG A 44 25.35 3.95 -13.58
CA ARG A 44 24.92 2.79 -12.77
C ARG A 44 23.84 3.19 -11.76
N ILE A 45 22.81 2.35 -11.64
CA ILE A 45 21.63 2.63 -10.82
C ILE A 45 21.10 1.34 -10.19
N ARG A 46 20.69 1.43 -8.92
CA ARG A 46 19.87 0.43 -8.24
C ARG A 46 18.44 1.00 -8.17
N PRO A 47 17.51 0.59 -9.05
CA PRO A 47 16.30 1.35 -9.34
C PRO A 47 15.19 1.15 -8.29
N TYR A 48 15.40 1.66 -7.08
CA TYR A 48 14.47 1.54 -5.94
C TYR A 48 14.25 2.88 -5.22
N THR A 49 13.09 3.01 -4.57
CA THR A 49 12.61 4.28 -4.00
C THR A 49 12.94 4.49 -2.52
N ARG A 50 13.85 3.66 -1.97
CA ARG A 50 14.35 3.77 -0.60
C ARG A 50 15.89 3.82 -0.54
N LYS A 51 16.47 4.67 -1.38
CA LYS A 51 17.92 4.97 -1.55
C LYS A 51 18.69 5.16 -0.23
N TRP A 52 18.01 5.59 0.83
CA TRP A 52 18.60 5.85 2.15
C TRP A 52 18.69 4.62 3.07
N GLU A 53 18.00 3.51 2.79
CA GLU A 53 18.10 2.28 3.60
C GLU A 53 19.11 1.31 2.98
N SER A 54 20.37 1.41 3.41
CA SER A 54 21.49 0.61 2.89
C SER A 54 21.24 -0.90 2.92
N SER A 55 20.48 -1.41 3.90
CA SER A 55 20.11 -2.83 4.03
C SER A 55 19.06 -3.33 3.04
N VAL A 56 18.34 -2.43 2.35
CA VAL A 56 17.49 -2.76 1.20
C VAL A 56 18.26 -2.49 -0.09
N MET A 57 18.98 -1.36 -0.16
CA MET A 57 19.79 -1.04 -1.35
C MET A 57 20.92 -2.04 -1.63
N SER A 58 21.36 -2.83 -0.64
CA SER A 58 22.32 -3.92 -0.82
C SER A 58 21.76 -5.12 -1.61
N THR A 59 20.45 -5.38 -1.52
CA THR A 59 19.79 -6.51 -2.21
C THR A 59 19.23 -6.09 -3.58
N ILE A 60 18.74 -4.84 -3.72
CA ILE A 60 18.33 -4.30 -5.02
C ILE A 60 19.49 -4.35 -6.01
N ASP A 61 19.20 -4.93 -7.17
CA ASP A 61 20.17 -5.22 -8.22
C ASP A 61 20.68 -3.97 -8.99
N GLU A 62 21.89 -4.05 -9.53
CA GLU A 62 22.59 -2.92 -10.14
C GLU A 62 22.56 -2.97 -11.67
N LEU A 63 21.77 -2.07 -12.26
CA LEU A 63 21.63 -1.94 -13.71
C LEU A 63 22.67 -0.97 -14.28
N ARG A 64 23.29 -1.36 -15.39
CA ARG A 64 24.23 -0.55 -16.16
C ARG A 64 23.51 0.18 -17.30
N LEU A 65 23.80 1.46 -17.49
CA LEU A 65 23.27 2.29 -18.57
C LEU A 65 24.45 2.75 -19.43
N ARG A 66 24.49 2.30 -20.69
CA ARG A 66 25.62 2.56 -21.60
C ARG A 66 25.15 3.21 -22.89
N ALA A 67 25.67 4.39 -23.23
CA ALA A 67 25.54 4.89 -24.60
C ALA A 67 26.70 4.34 -25.45
N VAL A 68 26.40 3.65 -26.55
CA VAL A 68 27.40 2.90 -27.34
C VAL A 68 27.16 3.01 -28.85
N PRO A 69 28.23 3.08 -29.66
CA PRO A 69 28.26 2.46 -30.98
C PRO A 69 28.21 0.93 -30.84
N VAL A 70 27.52 0.25 -31.75
CA VAL A 70 27.17 -1.20 -31.67
C VAL A 70 28.42 -2.12 -31.72
N PRO A 71 28.57 -3.18 -30.88
CA PRO A 71 27.99 -3.54 -29.55
C PRO A 71 29.15 -3.90 -28.53
N ASP A 72 29.18 -4.74 -27.47
CA ASP A 72 28.34 -5.55 -26.52
C ASP A 72 29.31 -6.01 -25.34
N PRO A 73 29.07 -7.00 -24.43
CA PRO A 73 27.91 -7.51 -23.68
C PRO A 73 28.17 -7.50 -22.13
N GLU A 74 27.69 -8.54 -21.38
CA GLU A 74 27.90 -9.01 -19.96
C GLU A 74 27.96 -8.00 -18.77
N GLY A 75 27.49 -8.25 -17.53
CA GLY A 75 27.03 -9.42 -16.73
C GLY A 75 26.99 -8.98 -15.24
N ALA A 76 26.08 -9.37 -14.32
CA ALA A 76 24.85 -10.18 -14.33
C ALA A 76 23.93 -9.78 -13.10
N ALA A 77 22.93 -10.59 -12.69
CA ALA A 77 21.82 -10.31 -11.72
C ALA A 77 21.81 -11.26 -10.46
N ARG A 78 20.98 -11.20 -9.38
CA ARG A 78 19.91 -10.32 -8.79
C ARG A 78 19.99 -10.45 -7.20
N CYS A 79 19.09 -10.17 -6.23
CA CYS A 79 17.63 -9.87 -6.10
C CYS A 79 17.28 -9.15 -4.73
N ASP A 80 16.06 -8.55 -4.61
CA ASP A 80 15.10 -8.61 -3.46
C ASP A 80 14.82 -7.40 -2.49
N VAL A 81 13.61 -7.49 -1.87
CA VAL A 81 12.97 -6.83 -0.70
C VAL A 81 12.03 -5.62 -0.99
N ARG A 82 10.87 -5.59 -0.30
CA ARG A 82 9.64 -4.85 -0.67
C ARG A 82 9.05 -3.89 0.38
N HIS A 83 8.39 -2.83 -0.09
CA HIS A 83 7.07 -2.38 0.40
C HIS A 83 6.11 -2.04 -0.76
N ASP A 84 5.31 -3.01 -1.23
CA ASP A 84 4.61 -2.95 -2.54
C ASP A 84 3.85 -1.63 -2.84
N PHE A 85 3.08 -1.08 -1.90
CA PHE A 85 2.30 0.14 -2.16
C PHE A 85 3.10 1.44 -2.13
N ASN A 86 4.03 1.57 -1.19
CA ASN A 86 4.82 2.78 -0.98
C ASN A 86 5.98 2.89 -1.97
N ASP A 87 6.62 1.76 -2.25
CA ASP A 87 7.86 1.71 -2.99
C ASP A 87 7.64 1.27 -4.46
N GLY A 88 6.56 0.52 -4.71
CA GLY A 88 6.17 0.03 -6.04
C GLY A 88 4.99 0.81 -6.64
N ILE A 89 3.76 0.51 -6.21
CA ILE A 89 2.52 0.89 -6.91
C ILE A 89 2.30 2.41 -7.00
N ILE A 90 2.49 3.18 -5.91
CA ILE A 90 2.34 4.64 -5.95
C ILE A 90 3.45 5.29 -6.81
N PRO A 91 4.74 4.95 -6.65
CA PRO A 91 5.79 5.42 -7.54
C PRO A 91 5.62 5.01 -9.00
N LEU A 92 5.07 3.82 -9.27
CA LEU A 92 4.73 3.34 -10.61
C LEU A 92 3.62 4.21 -11.22
N TYR A 93 2.56 4.53 -10.47
CA TYR A 93 1.52 5.47 -10.91
C TYR A 93 2.10 6.86 -11.21
N ILE A 94 2.88 7.45 -10.29
CA ILE A 94 3.52 8.75 -10.46
C ILE A 94 4.41 8.78 -11.73
N THR A 95 5.16 7.70 -11.99
CA THR A 95 6.08 7.61 -13.13
C THR A 95 5.34 7.37 -14.45
N ALA A 96 4.39 6.44 -14.46
CA ALA A 96 3.68 6.00 -15.66
C ALA A 96 2.63 6.99 -16.16
N ARG A 97 1.97 7.74 -15.26
CA ARG A 97 0.76 8.51 -15.59
C ARG A 97 0.94 9.51 -16.74
N ARG A 98 2.14 10.10 -16.88
CA ARG A 98 2.48 11.03 -17.97
C ARG A 98 2.47 10.41 -19.37
N TYR A 99 2.55 9.09 -19.48
CA TYR A 99 2.52 8.34 -20.74
C TYR A 99 1.12 7.82 -21.09
N ASN A 100 0.11 8.07 -20.25
CA ASN A 100 -1.29 7.68 -20.45
C ASN A 100 -1.45 6.24 -20.95
N ARG A 101 -0.94 5.27 -20.19
CA ARG A 101 -0.93 3.82 -20.49
C ARG A 101 -0.06 3.39 -21.68
N LYS A 102 0.53 4.32 -22.45
CA LYS A 102 1.48 4.02 -23.55
C LYS A 102 2.93 3.89 -23.04
N VAL A 103 3.14 2.94 -22.13
CA VAL A 103 4.45 2.59 -21.54
C VAL A 103 4.52 1.07 -21.37
N VAL A 104 5.69 0.46 -21.56
CA VAL A 104 5.94 -0.97 -21.27
C VAL A 104 6.71 -1.06 -19.96
N PHE A 105 6.27 -1.90 -19.02
CA PHE A 105 6.99 -2.10 -17.76
C PHE A 105 8.01 -3.22 -17.90
N VAL A 106 9.28 -2.85 -18.00
CA VAL A 106 10.43 -3.75 -17.96
C VAL A 106 10.82 -3.97 -16.49
N MET A 107 10.54 -5.15 -15.95
CA MET A 107 10.67 -5.47 -14.53
C MET A 107 11.92 -6.31 -14.28
N LEU A 108 12.95 -5.72 -13.65
CA LEU A 108 14.08 -6.46 -13.08
C LEU A 108 13.58 -7.45 -12.02
N GLU A 109 12.80 -6.95 -11.07
CA GLU A 109 12.31 -7.69 -9.90
C GLU A 109 10.99 -8.46 -10.20
N TYR A 110 10.85 -9.06 -11.39
CA TYR A 110 9.63 -9.78 -11.77
C TYR A 110 9.40 -11.02 -10.90
N HIS A 111 8.11 -11.29 -10.59
CA HIS A 111 7.62 -12.48 -9.90
C HIS A 111 6.14 -12.73 -10.23
N ASP A 112 5.77 -13.95 -10.63
CA ASP A 112 4.39 -14.29 -10.99
C ASP A 112 3.39 -14.03 -9.87
N TRP A 113 3.71 -14.40 -8.61
CA TRP A 113 2.81 -14.19 -7.47
C TRP A 113 2.47 -12.71 -7.25
N TRP A 114 3.38 -11.80 -7.63
CA TRP A 114 3.15 -10.37 -7.54
C TRP A 114 2.20 -9.92 -8.66
N MET A 115 2.38 -10.42 -9.89
CA MET A 115 1.44 -10.20 -10.98
C MET A 115 0.06 -10.82 -10.71
N THR A 116 -0.04 -12.00 -10.10
CA THR A 116 -1.31 -12.59 -9.64
C THR A 116 -2.04 -11.69 -8.64
N LYS A 117 -1.29 -10.92 -7.84
CA LYS A 117 -1.84 -10.08 -6.77
C LYS A 117 -2.15 -8.65 -7.21
N TYR A 118 -1.34 -8.07 -8.09
CA TYR A 118 -1.37 -6.66 -8.47
C TYR A 118 -1.62 -6.43 -9.98
N GLY A 119 -1.76 -7.49 -10.79
CA GLY A 119 -1.91 -7.40 -12.26
C GLY A 119 -3.01 -6.46 -12.71
N HIS A 120 -4.21 -6.53 -12.10
CA HIS A 120 -5.31 -5.62 -12.39
C HIS A 120 -5.03 -4.13 -12.14
N ILE A 121 -4.05 -3.80 -11.28
CA ILE A 121 -3.57 -2.42 -11.08
C ILE A 121 -2.54 -2.07 -12.17
N VAL A 122 -1.64 -2.99 -12.53
CA VAL A 122 -0.68 -2.83 -13.64
C VAL A 122 -1.41 -2.60 -14.97
N GLU A 123 -2.51 -3.32 -15.20
CA GLU A 123 -3.46 -3.18 -16.32
C GLU A 123 -4.15 -1.81 -16.40
N GLN A 124 -4.12 -1.00 -15.32
CA GLN A 124 -4.57 0.40 -15.36
C GLN A 124 -3.47 1.40 -15.71
N LEU A 125 -2.20 0.98 -15.63
CA LEU A 125 -1.02 1.81 -15.81
C LEU A 125 -0.32 1.58 -17.16
N SER A 126 -0.63 0.47 -17.83
CA SER A 126 -0.07 0.05 -19.12
C SER A 126 -1.16 -0.58 -20.01
N ASP A 127 -1.08 -0.34 -21.33
CA ASP A 127 -1.83 -1.08 -22.36
C ASP A 127 -1.07 -2.30 -22.92
N PHE A 128 0.14 -2.55 -22.41
CA PHE A 128 1.04 -3.61 -22.82
C PHE A 128 1.33 -4.56 -21.65
N PRO A 129 1.59 -5.87 -21.90
CA PRO A 129 2.05 -6.78 -20.86
C PRO A 129 3.41 -6.32 -20.31
N PRO A 130 3.71 -6.57 -19.03
CA PRO A 130 5.06 -6.36 -18.48
C PRO A 130 6.05 -7.35 -19.09
N VAL A 131 7.31 -6.95 -19.13
CA VAL A 131 8.45 -7.78 -19.53
C VAL A 131 9.21 -8.20 -18.27
N ASP A 132 9.35 -9.51 -18.06
CA ASP A 132 10.32 -10.05 -17.10
C ASP A 132 11.73 -9.84 -17.67
N PHE A 133 12.46 -8.86 -17.14
CA PHE A 133 13.78 -8.51 -17.65
C PHE A 133 14.86 -9.55 -17.33
N SER A 134 14.67 -10.40 -16.31
CA SER A 134 15.64 -11.43 -15.96
C SER A 134 15.49 -12.69 -16.82
N ASN A 135 14.28 -13.02 -17.24
CA ASN A 135 13.99 -14.27 -17.97
C ASN A 135 13.64 -14.08 -19.46
N ASP A 136 13.25 -12.89 -19.91
CA ASP A 136 13.01 -12.62 -21.33
C ASP A 136 14.31 -12.31 -22.09
N THR A 137 14.78 -13.29 -22.86
CA THR A 137 16.03 -13.20 -23.63
C THR A 137 15.93 -12.37 -24.92
N ARG A 138 14.76 -11.81 -25.23
CA ARG A 138 14.54 -10.99 -26.44
C ARG A 138 15.09 -9.56 -26.26
N THR A 139 15.75 -9.03 -27.29
CA THR A 139 16.07 -7.60 -27.35
C THR A 139 14.80 -6.79 -27.62
N HIS A 140 14.31 -6.07 -26.60
CA HIS A 140 13.26 -5.08 -26.75
C HIS A 140 13.87 -3.72 -27.07
N CYS A 141 13.28 -3.00 -28.02
CA CYS A 141 13.76 -1.69 -28.49
C CYS A 141 12.72 -0.60 -28.20
N PHE A 142 13.14 0.51 -27.57
CA PHE A 142 12.27 1.61 -27.14
C PHE A 142 12.85 2.98 -27.53
N PRO A 143 12.03 4.00 -27.86
CA PRO A 143 12.49 5.35 -28.20
C PRO A 143 12.84 6.22 -26.98
N GLU A 144 12.36 5.84 -25.79
CA GLU A 144 12.65 6.46 -24.50
C GLU A 144 12.58 5.36 -23.43
N ALA A 145 13.49 5.39 -22.46
CA ALA A 145 13.42 4.56 -21.26
C ALA A 145 13.58 5.42 -20.00
N VAL A 146 12.84 5.07 -18.96
CA VAL A 146 12.95 5.65 -17.62
C VAL A 146 13.33 4.53 -16.67
N VAL A 147 14.42 4.72 -15.93
CA VAL A 147 15.04 3.72 -15.05
C VAL A 147 15.01 4.24 -13.62
N GLY A 148 14.43 3.46 -12.71
CA GLY A 148 14.01 3.94 -11.40
C GLY A 148 12.58 4.48 -11.42
N LEU A 149 12.04 4.77 -10.22
CA LEU A 149 10.68 5.25 -10.04
C LEU A 149 10.66 6.58 -9.30
N ARG A 150 9.73 7.46 -9.69
CA ARG A 150 9.47 8.76 -9.04
C ARG A 150 8.58 8.58 -7.83
N ILE A 151 9.05 9.00 -6.66
CA ILE A 151 8.26 9.07 -5.42
C ILE A 151 8.09 10.53 -4.99
N HIS A 152 6.91 10.91 -4.50
CA HIS A 152 6.64 12.28 -4.02
C HIS A 152 6.87 12.39 -2.51
N ASP A 153 6.12 11.63 -1.72
CA ASP A 153 6.36 11.40 -0.29
C ASP A 153 5.74 10.05 0.14
N GLU A 154 5.82 9.67 1.42
CA GLU A 154 5.31 8.39 1.94
C GLU A 154 3.79 8.26 1.70
N LEU A 155 3.38 7.24 0.94
CA LEU A 155 2.03 7.03 0.39
C LEU A 155 1.36 8.29 -0.21
N ALA A 156 2.16 9.27 -0.64
CA ALA A 156 1.67 10.59 -1.02
C ALA A 156 1.81 10.85 -2.52
N ILE A 157 0.78 11.46 -3.10
CA ILE A 157 0.78 11.94 -4.48
C ILE A 157 0.52 13.45 -4.43
N ASP A 158 1.61 14.22 -4.51
CA ASP A 158 1.55 15.67 -4.66
C ASP A 158 1.02 16.05 -6.05
N ALA A 159 -0.18 16.63 -6.06
CA ALA A 159 -0.89 17.07 -7.25
C ALA A 159 -0.13 18.14 -8.05
N SER A 160 0.62 19.03 -7.39
CA SER A 160 1.37 20.11 -8.07
C SER A 160 2.49 19.59 -8.97
N ARG A 161 2.94 18.35 -8.72
CA ARG A 161 3.99 17.64 -9.46
C ARG A 161 3.42 16.62 -10.47
N MET A 162 2.10 16.49 -10.59
CA MET A 162 1.43 15.49 -11.43
C MET A 162 0.80 16.09 -12.69
N PRO A 163 0.81 15.37 -13.83
CA PRO A 163 0.04 15.74 -15.02
C PRO A 163 -1.45 15.90 -14.68
N GLY A 164 -2.06 17.01 -15.12
CA GLY A 164 -3.48 17.29 -14.87
C GLY A 164 -3.84 17.53 -13.41
N SER A 165 -2.87 17.88 -12.55
CA SER A 165 -3.07 18.14 -11.11
C SER A 165 -3.69 16.98 -10.32
N GLN A 166 -3.44 15.74 -10.75
CA GLN A 166 -4.04 14.54 -10.17
C GLN A 166 -3.36 14.15 -8.85
N GLY A 167 -4.16 13.84 -7.84
CA GLY A 167 -3.70 13.51 -6.48
C GLY A 167 -3.99 12.08 -6.05
N ILE A 168 -3.96 11.87 -4.74
CA ILE A 168 -4.24 10.56 -4.11
C ILE A 168 -5.67 10.06 -4.34
N ARG A 169 -6.62 10.96 -4.68
CA ARG A 169 -8.01 10.60 -5.01
C ARG A 169 -8.17 10.04 -6.42
N ASP A 170 -7.39 10.53 -7.38
CA ASP A 170 -7.34 10.01 -8.74
C ASP A 170 -6.69 8.62 -8.77
N PHE A 171 -5.62 8.45 -7.99
CA PHE A 171 -5.04 7.13 -7.71
C PHE A 171 -6.06 6.19 -7.04
N ARG A 172 -6.81 6.68 -6.05
CA ARG A 172 -7.90 5.92 -5.43
C ARG A 172 -8.94 5.51 -6.48
N HIS A 173 -9.39 6.37 -7.39
CA HIS A 173 -10.33 6.00 -8.46
C HIS A 173 -9.76 4.92 -9.39
N MET A 174 -8.47 5.01 -9.76
CA MET A 174 -7.80 3.98 -10.54
C MET A 174 -7.85 2.60 -9.86
N LEU A 175 -7.82 2.54 -8.51
CA LEU A 175 -8.03 1.29 -7.78
C LEU A 175 -9.49 0.79 -7.80
N ASP A 176 -10.50 1.67 -7.93
CA ASP A 176 -11.88 1.20 -8.19
C ASP A 176 -11.92 0.52 -9.55
N ASP A 177 -11.39 1.16 -10.59
CA ASP A 177 -11.39 0.63 -11.96
C ASP A 177 -10.62 -0.69 -12.07
N ALA A 178 -9.45 -0.78 -11.43
CA ALA A 178 -8.66 -2.02 -11.33
C ALA A 178 -9.48 -3.18 -10.75
N HIS A 179 -10.17 -2.97 -9.62
CA HIS A 179 -10.84 -4.06 -8.91
C HIS A 179 -12.30 -4.30 -9.35
N ARG A 180 -12.93 -3.36 -10.07
CA ARG A 180 -14.34 -3.41 -10.52
C ARG A 180 -14.70 -4.73 -11.20
N GLY A 181 -13.92 -5.13 -12.21
CA GLY A 181 -14.20 -6.34 -13.01
C GLY A 181 -14.15 -7.61 -12.18
N ARG A 182 -13.07 -7.82 -11.42
CA ARG A 182 -12.92 -9.02 -10.58
C ARG A 182 -13.92 -9.05 -9.42
N ILE A 183 -14.32 -7.90 -8.88
CA ILE A 183 -15.35 -7.82 -7.82
C ILE A 183 -16.73 -8.24 -8.35
N ASN A 184 -17.08 -7.88 -9.58
CA ASN A 184 -18.30 -8.35 -10.22
C ASN A 184 -18.27 -9.88 -10.40
N ALA A 185 -17.17 -10.43 -10.90
CA ALA A 185 -17.00 -11.89 -11.02
C ALA A 185 -17.14 -12.63 -9.67
N ILE A 186 -16.56 -12.11 -8.57
CA ILE A 186 -16.75 -12.67 -7.22
C ILE A 186 -18.23 -12.65 -6.81
N ILE A 187 -18.97 -11.58 -7.13
CA ILE A 187 -20.41 -11.46 -6.83
C ILE A 187 -21.23 -12.46 -7.66
N GLU A 188 -20.85 -12.68 -8.92
CA GLU A 188 -21.47 -13.66 -9.81
C GLU A 188 -21.19 -15.11 -9.34
N GLU A 189 -19.96 -15.42 -8.95
CA GLU A 189 -19.55 -16.69 -8.32
C GLU A 189 -20.35 -17.00 -7.04
N GLU A 190 -20.50 -16.00 -6.16
CA GLU A 190 -21.29 -16.11 -4.92
C GLU A 190 -22.79 -16.31 -5.18
N ASN A 191 -23.34 -15.66 -6.20
CA ASN A 191 -24.77 -15.76 -6.55
C ASN A 191 -25.11 -17.04 -7.32
N ALA A 192 -24.19 -17.56 -8.14
CA ALA A 192 -24.37 -18.80 -8.89
C ALA A 192 -24.30 -20.06 -8.00
N THR A 193 -23.72 -19.96 -6.81
CA THR A 193 -23.64 -21.03 -5.82
C THR A 193 -25.02 -21.31 -5.19
N PRO A 194 -25.62 -22.51 -5.35
CA PRO A 194 -26.99 -22.76 -4.90
C PRO A 194 -27.15 -22.68 -3.36
N GLN A 195 -27.82 -21.64 -2.87
CA GLN A 195 -28.22 -21.56 -1.45
C GLN A 195 -29.28 -22.62 -1.14
N ALA A 196 -29.00 -23.49 -0.16
CA ALA A 196 -29.76 -24.71 0.05
C ALA A 196 -31.19 -24.50 0.61
N ALA A 197 -32.14 -25.18 -0.03
CA ALA A 197 -33.50 -25.54 0.41
C ALA A 197 -34.57 -24.42 0.55
N PRO A 198 -35.87 -24.74 0.37
CA PRO A 198 -36.96 -23.74 0.27
C PRO A 198 -37.20 -22.88 1.51
N ALA A 199 -36.71 -23.28 2.69
CA ALA A 199 -36.75 -22.46 3.91
C ALA A 199 -36.07 -21.09 3.70
N ALA A 200 -35.12 -21.01 2.76
CA ALA A 200 -34.48 -19.78 2.34
C ALA A 200 -35.46 -18.70 1.83
N ALA A 201 -36.63 -19.05 1.27
CA ALA A 201 -37.57 -18.07 0.71
C ALA A 201 -38.33 -17.26 1.79
N ALA A 202 -38.75 -17.90 2.88
CA ALA A 202 -39.32 -17.21 4.03
C ALA A 202 -38.23 -16.40 4.77
N LEU A 203 -37.04 -16.98 4.90
CA LEU A 203 -35.87 -16.30 5.44
C LEU A 203 -35.41 -15.12 4.55
N ALA A 204 -35.65 -15.17 3.23
CA ALA A 204 -35.34 -14.09 2.30
C ALA A 204 -36.26 -12.88 2.51
N LYS A 205 -37.57 -13.06 2.71
CA LYS A 205 -38.46 -11.95 3.08
C LYS A 205 -38.05 -11.32 4.41
N LYS A 206 -37.71 -12.14 5.42
CA LYS A 206 -37.17 -11.63 6.69
C LYS A 206 -35.82 -10.91 6.51
N ARG A 207 -34.92 -11.47 5.70
CA ARG A 207 -33.64 -10.85 5.31
C ARG A 207 -33.85 -9.53 4.58
N ILE A 208 -34.85 -9.36 3.73
CA ILE A 208 -35.12 -8.07 3.06
C ILE A 208 -35.54 -7.01 4.07
N THR A 209 -36.47 -7.34 4.99
CA THR A 209 -36.86 -6.43 6.08
C THR A 209 -35.69 -6.13 7.03
N GLU A 210 -34.87 -7.14 7.35
CA GLU A 210 -33.67 -6.96 8.15
C GLU A 210 -32.60 -6.15 7.40
N GLN A 211 -32.37 -6.35 6.10
CA GLN A 211 -31.41 -5.63 5.26
C GLN A 211 -31.76 -4.16 5.11
N LEU A 212 -33.05 -3.82 5.02
CA LEU A 212 -33.54 -2.44 5.03
C LEU A 212 -33.26 -1.74 6.38
N ALA A 213 -33.07 -2.49 7.47
CA ALA A 213 -32.57 -1.98 8.76
C ALA A 213 -31.04 -2.16 8.95
N ASP A 214 -30.42 -3.08 8.20
CA ASP A 214 -28.99 -3.39 8.26
C ASP A 214 -28.14 -2.40 7.44
N ASP A 215 -28.76 -1.66 6.51
CA ASP A 215 -28.20 -0.48 5.85
C ASP A 215 -28.09 0.75 6.78
N ASP A 216 -28.84 0.77 7.88
CA ASP A 216 -28.83 1.89 8.84
C ASP A 216 -27.80 1.73 9.98
N ARG A 217 -26.78 0.89 9.78
CA ARG A 217 -25.69 0.68 10.75
C ARG A 217 -24.30 0.68 10.09
N PRO A 218 -23.32 1.41 10.65
CA PRO A 218 -21.99 1.51 10.07
C PRO A 218 -21.24 0.17 10.08
N ARG A 219 -20.57 -0.14 8.96
CA ARG A 219 -19.73 -1.32 8.79
C ARG A 219 -18.31 -1.03 9.29
N LEU A 220 -17.88 -1.79 10.31
CA LEU A 220 -16.54 -1.66 10.90
C LEU A 220 -15.73 -2.92 10.62
N VAL A 221 -14.59 -2.78 9.95
CA VAL A 221 -13.63 -3.87 9.79
C VAL A 221 -12.50 -3.76 10.82
N ILE A 222 -12.18 -4.86 11.48
CA ILE A 222 -10.96 -5.03 12.27
C ILE A 222 -9.96 -5.80 11.41
N VAL A 223 -8.83 -5.17 11.07
CA VAL A 223 -7.72 -5.83 10.37
C VAL A 223 -6.84 -6.51 11.42
N SER A 224 -7.14 -7.79 11.61
CA SER A 224 -6.50 -8.69 12.57
C SER A 224 -5.08 -9.05 12.13
N ARG A 225 -4.23 -9.36 13.11
CA ARG A 225 -2.79 -9.67 12.92
C ARG A 225 -2.39 -10.86 13.76
N ASN A 226 -1.71 -11.82 13.14
CA ASN A 226 -1.03 -12.91 13.84
C ASN A 226 0.45 -12.53 14.09
N GLY A 227 1.04 -13.02 15.17
CA GLY A 227 2.43 -12.72 15.52
C GLY A 227 2.59 -11.35 16.20
N SER A 228 3.37 -10.45 15.59
CA SER A 228 3.73 -9.14 16.17
C SER A 228 2.70 -8.04 15.89
N ARG A 229 2.55 -7.14 16.87
CA ARG A 229 1.51 -6.09 16.94
C ARG A 229 0.08 -6.66 16.85
N ALA A 230 -0.13 -7.86 17.39
CA ALA A 230 -1.46 -8.45 17.56
C ALA A 230 -2.25 -7.74 18.69
N ILE A 231 -3.58 -7.77 18.60
CA ILE A 231 -4.47 -7.23 19.65
C ILE A 231 -4.84 -8.37 20.62
N GLU A 232 -4.25 -8.39 21.81
CA GLU A 232 -4.40 -9.45 22.82
C GLU A 232 -5.85 -9.63 23.30
N ASN A 233 -6.70 -8.61 23.13
CA ASN A 233 -8.13 -8.66 23.43
C ASN A 233 -9.03 -8.31 22.22
N GLU A 234 -8.66 -8.76 21.01
CA GLU A 234 -9.43 -8.56 19.77
C GLU A 234 -10.92 -8.95 19.90
N ALA A 235 -11.22 -10.08 20.54
CA ALA A 235 -12.59 -10.52 20.78
C ALA A 235 -13.36 -9.61 21.76
N GLU A 236 -12.67 -8.86 22.62
CA GLU A 236 -13.29 -7.84 23.47
C GLU A 236 -13.58 -6.57 22.68
N LEU A 237 -12.63 -6.12 21.84
CA LEU A 237 -12.79 -5.02 20.89
C LEU A 237 -13.98 -5.25 19.94
N ALA A 238 -14.08 -6.43 19.33
CA ALA A 238 -15.17 -6.78 18.43
C ALA A 238 -16.54 -6.71 19.13
N ARG A 239 -16.65 -7.23 20.36
CA ARG A 239 -17.86 -7.12 21.19
C ARG A 239 -18.14 -5.69 21.67
N ALA A 240 -17.12 -4.86 21.85
CA ALA A 240 -17.28 -3.44 22.19
C ALA A 240 -17.79 -2.63 20.99
N ALA A 241 -17.28 -2.87 19.78
CA ALA A 241 -17.76 -2.25 18.55
C ALA A 241 -19.21 -2.68 18.22
N ALA A 242 -19.54 -3.98 18.34
CA ALA A 242 -20.91 -4.46 18.12
C ALA A 242 -21.93 -3.79 19.08
N ARG A 243 -21.57 -3.64 20.37
CA ARG A 243 -22.40 -2.89 21.34
C ARG A 243 -22.44 -1.38 21.12
N ALA A 244 -21.52 -0.83 20.33
CA ALA A 244 -21.53 0.57 19.90
C ALA A 244 -22.31 0.79 18.59
N GLY A 245 -23.07 -0.22 18.11
CA GLY A 245 -23.93 -0.13 16.94
C GLY A 245 -23.29 -0.57 15.62
N PHE A 246 -22.00 -0.91 15.60
CA PHE A 246 -21.30 -1.31 14.38
C PHE A 246 -21.63 -2.73 13.91
N ARG A 247 -21.74 -2.91 12.59
CA ARG A 247 -21.69 -4.22 11.92
C ARG A 247 -20.21 -4.62 11.80
N VAL A 248 -19.74 -5.48 12.71
CA VAL A 248 -18.31 -5.81 12.83
C VAL A 248 -17.92 -6.99 11.94
N THR A 249 -16.88 -6.81 11.12
CA THR A 249 -16.19 -7.88 10.39
C THR A 249 -14.73 -7.95 10.84
N VAL A 250 -14.19 -9.15 11.03
CA VAL A 250 -12.76 -9.32 11.35
C VAL A 250 -12.05 -9.88 10.12
N LEU A 251 -11.29 -9.02 9.44
CA LEU A 251 -10.48 -9.39 8.28
C LEU A 251 -9.14 -9.94 8.76
N ARG A 252 -8.74 -11.12 8.27
CA ARG A 252 -7.44 -11.76 8.57
C ARG A 252 -6.66 -11.95 7.27
N PRO A 253 -5.89 -10.94 6.82
CA PRO A 253 -5.06 -11.05 5.62
C PRO A 253 -4.03 -12.17 5.78
N ARG A 254 -4.04 -13.11 4.84
CA ARG A 254 -2.99 -14.11 4.62
C ARG A 254 -2.17 -13.73 3.37
N PRO A 255 -0.98 -14.31 3.13
CA PRO A 255 -0.21 -14.04 1.92
C PRO A 255 -0.99 -14.29 0.63
N ASP A 256 -1.77 -15.38 0.62
CA ASP A 256 -2.65 -15.86 -0.47
C ASP A 256 -4.00 -15.13 -0.58
N THR A 257 -4.31 -14.18 0.31
CA THR A 257 -5.59 -13.47 0.25
C THR A 257 -5.65 -12.55 -0.97
N GLU A 258 -6.65 -12.79 -1.82
CA GLU A 258 -6.90 -12.05 -3.06
C GLU A 258 -7.09 -10.56 -2.79
N LEU A 259 -6.41 -9.71 -3.57
CA LEU A 259 -6.41 -8.26 -3.35
C LEU A 259 -7.82 -7.66 -3.55
N ALA A 260 -8.57 -8.15 -4.56
CA ALA A 260 -9.94 -7.72 -4.84
C ALA A 260 -10.93 -8.07 -3.71
N GLN A 261 -10.72 -9.17 -2.99
CA GLN A 261 -11.55 -9.52 -1.82
C GLN A 261 -11.30 -8.56 -0.65
N MET A 262 -10.03 -8.27 -0.32
CA MET A 262 -9.69 -7.28 0.71
C MET A 262 -10.22 -5.89 0.31
N TYR A 263 -10.10 -5.52 -0.96
CA TYR A 263 -10.64 -4.30 -1.52
C TYR A 263 -12.16 -4.20 -1.37
N ARG A 264 -12.92 -5.22 -1.78
CA ARG A 264 -14.40 -5.28 -1.65
C ARG A 264 -14.86 -5.07 -0.21
N VAL A 265 -14.15 -5.66 0.76
CA VAL A 265 -14.45 -5.51 2.19
C VAL A 265 -14.13 -4.09 2.69
N LEU A 266 -12.96 -3.55 2.38
CA LEU A 266 -12.50 -2.25 2.87
C LEU A 266 -13.21 -1.06 2.20
N ASN A 267 -13.44 -1.13 0.89
CA ASN A 267 -14.22 -0.14 0.14
C ASN A 267 -15.67 -0.10 0.66
N GLY A 268 -16.25 -1.28 0.89
CA GLY A 268 -17.58 -1.42 1.48
C GLY A 268 -17.68 -1.10 2.97
N SER A 269 -16.61 -0.65 3.64
CA SER A 269 -16.60 -0.33 5.08
C SER A 269 -16.66 1.17 5.35
N ASP A 270 -17.26 1.53 6.48
CA ASP A 270 -17.37 2.91 6.98
C ASP A 270 -16.30 3.22 8.03
N VAL A 271 -15.82 2.19 8.74
CA VAL A 271 -14.71 2.29 9.71
C VAL A 271 -13.71 1.15 9.51
N MET A 272 -12.42 1.47 9.52
CA MET A 272 -11.32 0.50 9.59
C MET A 272 -10.58 0.65 10.92
N VAL A 273 -10.26 -0.47 11.57
CA VAL A 273 -9.46 -0.52 12.80
C VAL A 273 -8.28 -1.46 12.61
N GLY A 274 -7.07 -1.05 13.00
CA GLY A 274 -5.91 -1.93 12.93
C GLY A 274 -4.66 -1.38 13.61
N VAL A 275 -3.65 -2.23 13.79
CA VAL A 275 -2.38 -1.87 14.44
C VAL A 275 -1.29 -1.56 13.43
N HIS A 276 -0.60 -0.44 13.65
CA HIS A 276 0.43 0.15 12.82
C HIS A 276 1.39 -0.86 12.13
N GLY A 277 1.59 -0.71 10.83
CA GLY A 277 2.51 -1.50 10.01
C GLY A 277 1.91 -1.87 8.66
N ALA A 278 2.67 -2.57 7.81
CA ALA A 278 2.40 -2.74 6.38
C ALA A 278 0.94 -3.03 5.98
N ALA A 279 0.21 -3.90 6.69
CA ALA A 279 -1.19 -4.20 6.39
C ALA A 279 -2.15 -2.98 6.50
N MET A 280 -1.71 -1.85 7.07
CA MET A 280 -2.46 -0.60 7.14
C MET A 280 -2.45 0.18 5.82
N THR A 281 -1.56 -0.09 4.86
CA THR A 281 -1.57 0.59 3.54
C THR A 281 -2.91 0.41 2.83
N HIS A 282 -3.63 -0.67 3.10
CA HIS A 282 -4.97 -0.92 2.58
C HIS A 282 -6.05 0.08 3.08
N PHE A 283 -5.73 1.08 3.92
CA PHE A 283 -6.60 2.26 4.08
C PHE A 283 -6.87 2.94 2.72
N LEU A 284 -5.93 2.82 1.77
CA LEU A 284 -6.04 3.26 0.38
C LEU A 284 -7.19 2.61 -0.39
N PHE A 285 -7.87 1.60 0.17
CA PHE A 285 -9.07 0.97 -0.42
C PHE A 285 -10.38 1.53 0.13
N MET A 286 -10.34 2.26 1.26
CA MET A 286 -11.54 2.87 1.85
C MET A 286 -12.10 3.99 0.97
N ARG A 287 -13.41 4.28 1.10
CA ARG A 287 -14.04 5.46 0.50
C ARG A 287 -13.61 6.74 1.25
N PRO A 288 -13.32 7.85 0.56
CA PRO A 288 -13.28 9.17 1.19
C PRO A 288 -14.57 9.42 1.98
N GLY A 289 -14.46 10.00 3.17
CA GLY A 289 -15.57 10.12 4.13
C GLY A 289 -15.68 8.97 5.14
N SER A 290 -15.08 7.80 4.93
CA SER A 290 -14.94 6.76 5.96
C SER A 290 -13.95 7.17 7.07
N ALA A 291 -13.98 6.49 8.22
CA ALA A 291 -13.05 6.71 9.34
C ALA A 291 -11.98 5.60 9.45
N PHE A 292 -10.78 5.96 9.89
CA PHE A 292 -9.67 5.02 10.08
C PHE A 292 -9.06 5.18 11.47
N ILE A 293 -9.25 4.18 12.33
CA ILE A 293 -8.69 4.11 13.69
C ILE A 293 -7.38 3.32 13.65
N GLN A 294 -6.25 4.03 13.70
CA GLN A 294 -4.95 3.40 13.85
C GLN A 294 -4.58 3.25 15.33
N VAL A 295 -4.38 2.00 15.77
CA VAL A 295 -3.67 1.72 17.02
C VAL A 295 -2.18 1.95 16.78
N VAL A 296 -1.59 2.84 17.57
CA VAL A 296 -0.18 3.29 17.47
C VAL A 296 0.60 2.71 18.65
N PRO A 297 1.42 1.67 18.44
CA PRO A 297 2.28 1.09 19.47
C PRO A 297 3.39 2.05 19.98
N LEU A 298 3.99 1.74 21.13
CA LEU A 298 5.11 2.51 21.69
C LEU A 298 6.23 2.66 20.64
N GLY A 299 6.87 3.83 20.60
CA GLY A 299 8.00 4.10 19.72
C GLY A 299 7.65 4.22 18.22
N THR A 300 6.36 4.25 17.85
CA THR A 300 5.94 4.33 16.43
C THR A 300 5.25 5.64 16.05
N ASP A 301 5.12 6.61 16.96
CA ASP A 301 4.38 7.88 16.78
C ASP A 301 4.66 8.63 15.47
N TRP A 302 5.94 8.87 15.16
CA TRP A 302 6.34 9.56 13.92
C TRP A 302 5.98 8.73 12.69
N ALA A 303 6.27 7.41 12.72
CA ALA A 303 5.97 6.50 11.62
C ALA A 303 4.45 6.37 11.39
N ALA A 304 3.64 6.38 12.44
CA ALA A 304 2.19 6.36 12.36
C ALA A 304 1.64 7.60 11.65
N GLU A 305 2.11 8.78 12.06
CA GLU A 305 1.63 10.04 11.49
C GLU A 305 2.07 10.21 10.02
N ASN A 306 3.34 9.94 9.69
CA ASN A 306 3.88 10.16 8.35
C ASN A 306 3.44 9.06 7.35
N TYR A 307 3.53 7.77 7.72
CA TYR A 307 3.18 6.68 6.79
C TYR A 307 1.66 6.47 6.63
N TYR A 308 0.83 6.95 7.56
CA TYR A 308 -0.61 6.64 7.55
C TYR A 308 -1.51 7.81 7.95
N GLY A 309 -1.14 8.61 8.94
CA GLY A 309 -1.98 9.71 9.45
C GLY A 309 -2.21 10.83 8.43
N GLU A 310 -1.15 11.42 7.90
CA GLU A 310 -1.27 12.43 6.85
C GLU A 310 -1.84 11.85 5.54
N PRO A 311 -1.35 10.70 5.00
CA PRO A 311 -1.91 10.10 3.80
C PRO A 311 -3.42 9.78 3.90
N ALA A 312 -3.91 9.29 5.05
CA ALA A 312 -5.33 9.05 5.27
C ALA A 312 -6.16 10.35 5.24
N ARG A 313 -5.67 11.45 5.85
CA ARG A 313 -6.32 12.76 5.78
C ARG A 313 -6.31 13.33 4.35
N ARG A 314 -5.19 13.21 3.62
CA ARG A 314 -5.10 13.61 2.19
C ARG A 314 -6.08 12.84 1.31
N LEU A 315 -6.27 11.54 1.55
CA LEU A 315 -7.31 10.73 0.88
C LEU A 315 -8.73 11.25 1.19
N GLY A 316 -8.94 11.79 2.39
CA GLY A 316 -10.22 12.29 2.87
C GLY A 316 -10.89 11.38 3.90
N LEU A 317 -10.11 10.55 4.60
CA LEU A 317 -10.59 9.74 5.73
C LEU A 317 -10.55 10.55 7.03
N HIS A 318 -11.48 10.27 7.93
CA HIS A 318 -11.40 10.75 9.31
C HIS A 318 -10.42 9.87 10.10
N TYR A 319 -9.17 10.31 10.19
CA TYR A 319 -8.09 9.58 10.85
C TYR A 319 -8.09 9.79 12.37
N ILE A 320 -8.18 8.68 13.10
CA ILE A 320 -8.32 8.64 14.56
C ILE A 320 -7.13 7.87 15.17
N PRO A 321 -6.07 8.55 15.64
CA PRO A 321 -4.96 7.89 16.30
C PRO A 321 -5.33 7.43 17.72
N TYR A 322 -5.14 6.14 18.00
CA TYR A 322 -5.15 5.56 19.34
C TYR A 322 -3.71 5.24 19.77
N LYS A 323 -3.03 6.23 20.37
CA LYS A 323 -1.73 6.05 21.01
C LYS A 323 -1.88 5.23 22.29
N ILE A 324 -1.13 4.13 22.37
CA ILE A 324 -1.19 3.23 23.52
C ILE A 324 -0.38 3.79 24.70
N LEU A 325 -0.82 3.49 25.92
CA LEU A 325 -0.01 3.69 27.12
C LEU A 325 1.00 2.54 27.29
N PRO A 326 2.10 2.71 28.05
CA PRO A 326 3.02 1.62 28.33
C PRO A 326 2.33 0.36 28.86
N SER A 327 1.37 0.51 29.77
CA SER A 327 0.57 -0.58 30.35
C SER A 327 -0.31 -1.37 29.36
N GLU A 328 -0.56 -0.83 28.16
CA GLU A 328 -1.25 -1.54 27.07
C GLU A 328 -0.27 -2.32 26.17
N SER A 329 1.03 -2.07 26.26
CA SER A 329 2.05 -2.81 25.51
C SER A 329 2.49 -4.07 26.27
N SER A 330 2.68 -5.17 25.54
CA SER A 330 3.28 -6.39 26.11
C SER A 330 4.71 -6.18 26.62
N LEU A 331 5.38 -5.08 26.23
CA LEU A 331 6.71 -4.69 26.74
C LEU A 331 6.69 -4.37 28.23
N PHE A 332 5.58 -3.84 28.76
CA PHE A 332 5.42 -3.53 30.20
C PHE A 332 5.46 -4.77 31.12
N ARG A 333 5.37 -5.96 30.53
CA ARG A 333 5.50 -7.26 31.21
C ARG A 333 6.87 -7.92 31.00
N ARG A 334 7.82 -7.22 30.37
CA ARG A 334 9.16 -7.72 30.01
C ARG A 334 10.31 -6.80 30.41
N TYR A 335 10.07 -5.49 30.46
CA TYR A 335 11.07 -4.47 30.81
C TYR A 335 10.78 -3.88 32.20
N ALA A 336 11.81 -3.33 32.85
CA ALA A 336 11.64 -2.60 34.11
C ALA A 336 10.79 -1.34 33.90
N ARG A 337 10.12 -0.84 34.94
CA ARG A 337 9.14 0.28 34.82
C ARG A 337 9.78 1.61 34.41
N ASP A 338 11.05 1.75 34.73
CA ASP A 338 11.95 2.87 34.48
C ASP A 338 12.75 2.72 33.17
N ASP A 339 12.77 1.53 32.56
CA ASP A 339 13.54 1.22 31.36
C ASP A 339 13.16 2.16 30.18
N PRO A 340 14.13 2.74 29.46
CA PRO A 340 13.89 3.58 28.29
C PRO A 340 12.96 2.97 27.24
N VAL A 341 12.86 1.64 27.13
CA VAL A 341 11.88 0.98 26.24
C VAL A 341 10.43 1.38 26.55
N LEU A 342 10.13 1.73 27.81
CA LEU A 342 8.82 2.19 28.28
C LEU A 342 8.79 3.70 28.57
N THR A 343 9.90 4.29 29.01
CA THR A 343 9.97 5.69 29.49
C THR A 343 10.48 6.69 28.45
N ASP A 344 11.41 6.30 27.57
CA ASP A 344 11.93 7.13 26.46
C ASP A 344 12.13 6.33 25.15
N PRO A 345 11.04 6.07 24.41
CA PRO A 345 11.11 5.44 23.10
C PRO A 345 11.88 6.25 22.04
N VAL A 346 12.12 7.55 22.26
CA VAL A 346 12.88 8.40 21.33
C VAL A 346 14.37 8.09 21.43
N ALA A 347 14.92 8.02 22.65
CA ALA A 347 16.30 7.59 22.88
C ALA A 347 16.54 6.11 22.50
N VAL A 348 15.51 5.25 22.54
CA VAL A 348 15.61 3.87 22.01
C VAL A 348 15.65 3.88 20.48
N ASN A 349 14.80 4.67 19.82
CA ASN A 349 14.81 4.80 18.35
C ASN A 349 16.09 5.46 17.80
N ALA A 350 16.70 6.38 18.55
CA ALA A 350 17.99 7.00 18.20
C ALA A 350 19.14 5.98 18.06
N LYS A 351 19.00 4.75 18.60
CA LYS A 351 19.96 3.64 18.45
C LYS A 351 19.85 2.94 17.08
N GLY A 352 18.95 3.40 16.20
CA GLY A 352 18.87 2.99 14.80
C GLY A 352 17.82 1.91 14.50
N TRP A 353 17.52 1.77 13.20
CA TRP A 353 16.39 1.02 12.67
C TRP A 353 16.28 -0.43 13.16
N GLN A 354 17.40 -1.15 13.27
CA GLN A 354 17.38 -2.54 13.74
C GLN A 354 16.92 -2.66 15.21
N VAL A 355 17.22 -1.67 16.05
CA VAL A 355 16.73 -1.60 17.45
C VAL A 355 15.24 -1.25 17.46
N THR A 356 14.83 -0.21 16.72
CA THR A 356 13.41 0.17 16.56
C THR A 356 12.55 -1.00 16.10
N LYS A 357 12.98 -1.72 15.06
CA LYS A 357 12.30 -2.89 14.52
C LYS A 357 12.19 -4.00 15.57
N LYS A 358 13.32 -4.43 16.14
CA LYS A 358 13.36 -5.53 17.12
C LYS A 358 12.50 -5.27 18.35
N VAL A 359 12.52 -4.05 18.89
CA VAL A 359 11.77 -3.70 20.11
C VAL A 359 10.31 -3.38 19.80
N TYR A 360 10.04 -2.45 18.89
CA TYR A 360 8.72 -1.83 18.73
C TYR A 360 7.88 -2.36 17.57
N LEU A 361 8.47 -3.02 16.58
CA LEU A 361 7.73 -3.61 15.47
C LEU A 361 7.56 -5.13 15.61
N ASP A 362 8.57 -5.83 16.11
CA ASP A 362 8.53 -7.28 16.25
C ASP A 362 8.37 -7.72 17.72
N GLY A 363 8.89 -6.92 18.67
CA GLY A 363 8.87 -7.23 20.09
C GLY A 363 7.54 -7.04 20.82
N GLN A 364 6.60 -6.23 20.32
CA GLN A 364 5.38 -5.85 21.09
C GLN A 364 4.04 -6.29 20.48
N ASN A 365 3.13 -6.68 21.36
CA ASN A 365 1.69 -6.83 21.13
C ASN A 365 0.91 -5.83 22.00
N VAL A 366 -0.37 -5.62 21.70
CA VAL A 366 -1.21 -4.58 22.32
C VAL A 366 -2.42 -5.19 23.02
N ARG A 367 -2.61 -4.88 24.29
CA ARG A 367 -3.86 -5.11 25.02
C ARG A 367 -4.57 -3.77 25.21
N LEU A 368 -5.64 -3.55 24.47
CA LEU A 368 -6.35 -2.26 24.44
C LEU A 368 -7.18 -2.05 25.72
N ASP A 369 -7.01 -0.90 26.36
CA ASP A 369 -7.91 -0.36 27.38
C ASP A 369 -9.28 -0.07 26.74
N MET A 370 -10.28 -0.90 27.05
CA MET A 370 -11.62 -0.73 26.50
C MET A 370 -12.37 0.51 27.04
N ALA A 371 -12.01 1.08 28.18
CA ALA A 371 -12.62 2.32 28.68
C ALA A 371 -12.13 3.54 27.88
N ARG A 372 -10.84 3.55 27.51
CA ARG A 372 -10.28 4.55 26.58
C ARG A 372 -10.70 4.29 25.13
N PHE A 373 -10.62 3.05 24.64
CA PHE A 373 -10.91 2.73 23.23
C PHE A 373 -12.38 2.96 22.83
N ARG A 374 -13.34 2.77 23.75
CA ARG A 374 -14.77 3.09 23.50
C ARG A 374 -15.00 4.56 23.09
N ARG A 375 -14.12 5.48 23.48
CA ARG A 375 -14.19 6.89 23.05
C ARG A 375 -13.94 7.03 21.54
N ARG A 376 -13.00 6.26 20.98
CA ARG A 376 -12.69 6.25 19.54
C ARG A 376 -13.76 5.54 18.70
N LEU A 377 -14.38 4.49 19.26
CA LEU A 377 -15.55 3.85 18.65
C LEU A 377 -16.73 4.84 18.54
N ARG A 378 -17.00 5.63 19.58
CA ARG A 378 -18.01 6.69 19.53
C ARG A 378 -17.66 7.77 18.50
N GLU A 379 -16.43 8.29 18.53
CA GLU A 379 -15.95 9.30 17.59
C GLU A 379 -16.12 8.89 16.11
N ALA A 380 -15.83 7.62 15.78
CA ALA A 380 -16.06 7.09 14.43
C ALA A 380 -17.55 6.94 14.07
N TYR A 381 -18.40 6.60 15.05
CA TYR A 381 -19.86 6.48 14.85
C TYR A 381 -20.50 7.85 14.63
N ASP A 382 -20.15 8.83 15.46
CA ASP A 382 -20.67 10.20 15.39
C ASP A 382 -20.29 10.86 14.05
N HIS A 383 -19.07 10.61 13.55
CA HIS A 383 -18.63 11.02 12.22
C HIS A 383 -19.45 10.37 11.10
N TRP A 384 -19.63 9.04 11.10
CA TRP A 384 -20.49 8.35 10.12
C TRP A 384 -21.92 8.89 10.13
N ALA A 385 -22.51 9.07 11.32
CA ALA A 385 -23.86 9.62 11.48
C ALA A 385 -23.95 11.08 11.00
N ALA A 386 -22.87 11.85 11.05
CA ALA A 386 -22.81 13.18 10.44
C ALA A 386 -22.74 13.12 8.90
N GLN A 387 -22.01 12.17 8.30
CA GLN A 387 -21.98 12.00 6.84
C GLN A 387 -23.32 11.50 6.27
N ARG A 388 -23.95 10.49 6.89
CA ARG A 388 -25.25 9.95 6.45
C ARG A 388 -26.35 11.03 6.43
N ARG A 389 -26.41 11.87 7.48
CA ARG A 389 -27.31 13.03 7.53
C ARG A 389 -27.02 14.08 6.45
N ARG A 390 -25.75 14.36 6.14
CA ARG A 390 -25.38 15.30 5.06
C ARG A 390 -25.87 14.80 3.70
N GLN A 391 -25.63 13.52 3.39
CA GLN A 391 -26.09 12.88 2.15
C GLN A 391 -27.63 12.92 2.03
N GLN A 392 -28.36 12.64 3.11
CA GLN A 392 -29.83 12.73 3.16
C GLN A 392 -30.37 14.17 3.06
N SER A 393 -29.52 15.20 3.25
CA SER A 393 -29.91 16.61 3.21
C SER A 393 -29.55 17.36 1.92
N GLN A 394 -28.91 16.68 0.95
CA GLN A 394 -28.68 17.26 -0.37
C GLN A 394 -29.94 17.10 -1.24
N PRO A 395 -30.45 18.18 -1.87
CA PRO A 395 -31.50 18.06 -2.87
C PRO A 395 -30.97 17.32 -4.11
N LEU A 396 -31.88 16.64 -4.80
CA LEU A 396 -31.66 15.91 -6.06
C LEU A 396 -31.32 16.85 -7.23
#